data_AF-A0A381ZXK1-F1
#
_entry.id   AF-A0A381ZXK1-F1
#
_cell.length_a   1.000
_cell.length_b   1.000
_cell.length_c   1.000
_cell.angle_alpha   90.00
_cell.angle_beta   90.00
_cell.angle_gamma   90.00
#
_symmetry.space_group_name_H-M   'P 1'
#
loop_
_entity.id
_entity.type
_entity.pdbx_description
1 polymer ?
#
loop_
_entity_poly.entity_id
_entity_poly.type
_entity_poly.pdbx_seq_one_letter_code
_entity_poly.pdbx_strand_id
1 'polypeptide(L)'
;MSLPNYTPLNYRIWHYTYLTICVLVFFFLIAPLFVIFPLSFNAEQYIHFSEKMLALDPEGFSLRWHEDMIWGTKNPWGLAANNSIIIA
;
A
#
# COMPACT_ATOMS: atom_id res chain seq x y z
N MET A 1 10.80 3.20 -23.28
CA MET A 1 11.12 3.28 -24.72
C MET A 1 11.11 4.74 -25.15
N SER A 2 12.17 5.25 -25.77
CA SER A 2 12.13 6.57 -26.40
C SER A 2 11.35 6.50 -27.72
N LEU A 3 10.49 7.49 -27.97
CA LEU A 3 9.80 7.63 -29.25
C LEU A 3 10.83 7.94 -30.36
N PRO A 4 10.77 7.28 -31.54
CA PRO A 4 11.66 7.57 -32.66
C PRO A 4 11.61 9.04 -33.09
N ASN A 5 12.75 9.61 -33.50
CA ASN A 5 12.88 11.04 -33.83
C ASN A 5 11.95 11.54 -34.97
N TYR A 6 11.48 10.65 -35.84
CA TYR A 6 10.57 10.96 -36.94
C TYR A 6 9.08 10.90 -36.55
N THR A 7 8.77 10.65 -35.27
CA THR A 7 7.38 10.53 -34.81
C THR A 7 6.71 11.91 -34.80
N PRO A 8 5.59 12.10 -35.51
CA PRO A 8 4.95 13.41 -35.53
C PRO A 8 4.35 13.77 -34.16
N LEU A 9 4.23 15.07 -33.93
CA LEU A 9 3.98 15.67 -32.62
C LEU A 9 2.66 15.17 -31.98
N ASN A 10 1.64 14.91 -32.80
CA ASN A 10 0.36 14.34 -32.38
C ASN A 10 0.51 12.97 -31.69
N TYR A 11 1.29 12.04 -32.26
CA TYR A 11 1.50 10.73 -31.65
C TYR A 11 2.32 10.81 -30.37
N ARG A 12 3.28 11.75 -30.30
CA ARG A 12 4.06 11.98 -29.07
C ARG A 12 3.17 12.50 -27.94
N ILE A 13 2.26 13.45 -28.21
CA ILE A 13 1.27 13.91 -27.23
C ILE A 13 0.40 12.74 -26.75
N TRP A 14 -0.21 12.00 -27.68
CA TRP A 14 -1.09 10.88 -27.34
C TRP A 14 -0.39 9.79 -26.53
N HIS A 15 0.88 9.49 -26.85
CA HIS A 15 1.67 8.54 -26.09
C HIS A 15 1.80 8.93 -24.62
N TYR A 16 2.17 10.19 -24.34
CA TYR A 16 2.29 10.66 -22.96
C TYR A 16 0.94 10.81 -22.27
N THR A 17 -0.10 11.29 -22.97
CA THR A 17 -1.46 11.33 -22.43
C THR A 17 -1.94 9.95 -22.00
N TYR A 18 -1.73 8.93 -22.84
CA TYR A 18 -2.07 7.55 -22.51
C TYR A 18 -1.32 7.05 -21.27
N LEU A 19 0.01 7.25 -21.21
CA LEU A 19 0.80 6.87 -20.04
C LEU A 19 0.35 7.59 -18.77
N THR A 20 0.06 8.88 -18.85
CA THR A 20 -0.48 9.65 -17.72
C THR A 20 -1.79 9.07 -17.25
N ILE A 21 -2.72 8.73 -18.15
CA ILE A 21 -3.99 8.09 -17.78
C ILE A 21 -3.74 6.73 -17.12
N CYS A 22 -2.87 5.89 -17.68
CA CYS A 22 -2.54 4.59 -17.08
C CYS A 22 -1.96 4.75 -15.66
N VAL A 23 -1.04 5.69 -15.45
CA VAL A 23 -0.47 5.99 -14.13
C VAL A 23 -1.54 6.47 -13.16
N LEU A 24 -2.44 7.36 -13.60
CA LEU A 24 -3.54 7.84 -12.76
C LEU A 24 -4.51 6.73 -12.37
N VAL A 25 -4.85 5.86 -13.32
CA VAL A 25 -5.71 4.69 -13.06
C VAL A 25 -5.02 3.73 -12.08
N PHE A 26 -3.74 3.40 -12.30
CA PHE A 26 -3.01 2.55 -11.36
C PHE A 26 -2.90 3.18 -9.98
N PHE A 27 -2.59 4.47 -9.90
CA PHE A 27 -2.59 5.21 -8.65
C PHE A 27 -3.94 5.14 -7.94
N PHE A 28 -5.04 5.33 -8.66
CA PHE A 28 -6.40 5.21 -8.12
C PHE A 28 -6.69 3.79 -7.59
N LEU A 29 -6.28 2.75 -8.31
CA LEU A 29 -6.46 1.35 -7.88
C LEU A 29 -5.68 1.02 -6.60
N ILE A 30 -4.50 1.62 -6.40
CA ILE A 30 -3.71 1.42 -5.18
C ILE A 30 -3.95 2.51 -4.12
N ALA A 31 -4.74 3.55 -4.42
CA ALA A 31 -5.00 4.69 -3.54
C ALA A 31 -5.36 4.28 -2.09
N PRO A 32 -6.27 3.32 -1.83
CA PRO A 32 -6.61 2.93 -0.46
C PRO A 32 -5.43 2.30 0.30
N LEU A 33 -4.44 1.70 -0.38
CA LEU A 33 -3.28 1.13 0.28
C LEU A 33 -2.44 2.21 0.99
N PHE A 34 -2.38 3.43 0.45
CA PHE A 34 -1.68 4.54 1.11
C PHE A 34 -2.34 4.99 2.41
N VAL A 35 -3.63 4.68 2.61
CA VAL A 35 -4.36 4.97 3.85
C VAL A 35 -4.19 3.81 4.84
N ILE A 36 -4.33 2.57 4.36
CA ILE A 36 -4.25 1.37 5.19
C ILE A 36 -2.83 1.12 5.70
N PHE A 37 -1.81 1.37 4.87
CA PHE A 37 -0.41 1.14 5.21
C PHE A 37 0.06 1.91 6.45
N PRO A 38 -0.07 3.25 6.55
CA PRO A 38 0.33 3.95 7.77
C PRO A 38 -0.55 3.55 8.97
N LEU A 39 -1.82 3.22 8.72
CA LEU A 39 -2.77 2.81 9.75
C LEU A 39 -2.43 1.44 10.37
N SER A 40 -1.72 0.56 9.64
CA SER A 40 -1.26 -0.73 10.19
C SER A 40 -0.19 -0.57 11.27
N PHE A 41 0.50 0.56 11.29
CA PHE A 41 1.50 0.90 12.31
C PHE A 41 0.91 1.60 13.53
N ASN A 42 -0.41 1.55 13.74
CA ASN A 42 -1.02 2.25 14.87
C ASN A 42 -0.65 1.63 16.23
N ALA A 43 -0.28 2.47 17.20
CA ALA A 43 0.06 2.05 18.57
C ALA A 43 -1.16 1.64 19.42
N GLU A 44 -2.33 2.20 19.15
CA GLU A 44 -3.57 1.97 19.89
C GLU A 44 -4.24 0.63 19.55
N GLN A 45 -5.26 0.27 20.33
CA GLN A 45 -6.01 -0.98 20.15
C GLN A 45 -6.98 -0.92 18.96
N TYR A 46 -7.43 0.27 18.57
CA TYR A 46 -8.37 0.49 17.47
C TYR A 46 -7.66 1.12 16.27
N ILE A 47 -7.90 0.55 15.09
CA ILE A 47 -7.26 0.95 13.83
C ILE A 47 -7.98 2.21 13.30
N HIS A 48 -7.57 3.39 13.77
CA HIS A 48 -8.09 4.70 13.37
C HIS A 48 -6.99 5.77 13.41
N PHE A 49 -7.16 6.92 12.75
CA PHE A 49 -6.15 7.99 12.79
C PHE A 49 -6.19 8.71 14.14
N SER A 50 -5.23 8.44 15.03
CA SER A 50 -5.10 9.13 16.31
C SER A 50 -4.46 10.52 16.16
N GLU A 51 -4.65 11.39 17.14
CA GLU A 51 -4.05 12.74 17.15
C GLU A 51 -2.52 12.67 17.07
N LYS A 52 -1.90 11.71 17.76
CA LYS A 52 -0.45 11.47 17.73
C LYS A 52 0.06 11.09 16.34
N MET A 53 -0.70 10.24 15.64
CA MET A 53 -0.37 9.79 14.29
C MET A 53 -0.48 10.94 13.27
N LEU A 54 -1.49 11.81 13.43
CA LEU A 54 -1.64 13.04 12.63
C LEU A 54 -0.57 14.09 12.95
N ALA A 55 -0.14 14.18 14.21
CA ALA A 55 0.95 15.04 14.66
C ALA A 55 2.35 14.51 14.28
N LEU A 56 2.42 13.34 13.64
CA LEU A 56 3.67 12.64 13.29
C LEU A 56 4.56 12.38 14.53
N ASP A 57 3.94 12.19 15.69
CA ASP A 57 4.62 11.85 16.93
C ASP A 57 5.09 10.38 16.87
N PRO A 58 6.38 10.08 17.11
CA PRO A 58 6.90 8.72 17.18
C PRO A 58 6.11 7.79 18.12
N GLU A 59 5.51 8.31 19.19
CA GLU A 59 4.69 7.52 20.12
C GLU A 59 3.38 7.00 19.51
N GLY A 60 2.92 7.59 18.40
CA GLY A 60 1.73 7.14 17.68
C GLY A 60 1.94 5.88 16.84
N PHE A 61 3.20 5.49 16.60
CA PHE A 61 3.55 4.37 15.74
C PHE A 61 4.08 3.16 16.53
N SER A 62 3.62 1.95 16.21
CA SER A 62 4.04 0.70 16.83
C SER A 62 4.08 -0.46 15.85
N LEU A 63 5.05 -1.36 16.05
CA LEU A 63 5.16 -2.64 15.32
C LEU A 63 4.43 -3.79 16.03
N ARG A 64 3.75 -3.51 17.16
CA ARG A 64 3.07 -4.53 17.98
C ARG A 64 2.21 -5.49 17.17
N TRP A 65 1.44 -4.98 16.21
CA TRP A 65 0.57 -5.81 15.37
C TRP A 65 1.34 -6.75 14.45
N HIS A 66 2.48 -6.31 13.92
CA HIS A 66 3.35 -7.14 13.10
C HIS A 66 4.06 -8.20 13.94
N GLU A 67 4.51 -7.83 15.14
CA GLU A 67 5.11 -8.77 16.10
C GLU A 67 4.12 -9.84 16.55
N ASP A 68 2.88 -9.46 16.89
CA ASP A 68 1.83 -10.41 17.29
C ASP A 68 1.43 -11.34 16.14
N MET A 69 1.40 -10.83 14.90
CA MET A 69 1.12 -11.63 13.72
C MET A 69 2.18 -12.72 13.47
N ILE A 70 3.46 -12.44 13.72
CA ILE A 70 4.58 -13.37 13.43
C ILE A 70 4.91 -14.25 14.64
N TRP A 71 4.96 -13.66 15.83
CA TRP A 71 5.51 -14.25 17.06
C TRP A 71 4.48 -14.46 18.16
N GLY A 72 3.19 -14.17 17.91
CA GLY A 72 2.12 -14.39 18.89
C GLY A 72 2.12 -15.82 19.45
N THR A 73 1.85 -15.96 20.74
CA THR A 73 2.03 -17.22 21.53
C THR A 73 1.32 -18.46 20.98
N LYS A 74 0.35 -18.31 20.08
CA LYS A 74 -0.36 -19.41 19.38
C LYS A 74 -0.16 -19.41 17.86
N ASN A 75 0.56 -18.42 17.31
CA ASN A 75 0.71 -18.10 15.88
C ASN A 75 -0.50 -18.51 15.00
N PRO A 76 -1.72 -18.02 15.32
CA PRO A 76 -2.91 -18.42 14.57
C PRO A 76 -2.86 -17.94 13.12
N TRP A 77 -2.19 -16.81 12.87
CA TRP A 77 -2.05 -16.21 11.54
C TRP A 77 -1.15 -17.02 10.62
N GLY A 78 -0.01 -17.51 11.09
CA GLY A 78 0.89 -18.36 10.30
C GLY A 78 0.23 -19.69 9.91
N LEU A 79 -0.52 -20.30 10.82
CA LEU A 79 -1.31 -21.50 10.53
C LEU A 79 -2.44 -21.23 9.54
N ALA A 80 -3.18 -20.12 9.71
CA ALA A 80 -4.23 -19.73 8.78
C ALA A 80 -3.68 -19.46 7.37
N ALA A 81 -2.55 -18.76 7.26
CA ALA A 81 -1.89 -18.50 5.98
C ALA A 81 -1.44 -19.79 5.29
N ASN A 82 -0.85 -20.73 6.04
CA ASN A 82 -0.44 -22.03 5.50
C ASN A 82 -1.66 -22.82 4.99
N ASN A 83 -2.74 -22.88 5.78
CA ASN A 83 -3.98 -23.52 5.37
C ASN A 83 -4.54 -22.88 4.09
N SER A 84 -4.54 -21.55 3.98
CA SER A 84 -4.97 -20.86 2.76
C SER A 84 -4.12 -21.21 1.54
N ILE A 85 -2.80 -21.33 1.68
CA ILE A 85 -1.90 -21.71 0.57
C ILE A 85 -2.13 -23.15 0.12
N ILE A 86 -2.38 -24.07 1.04
CA ILE A 86 -2.61 -25.48 0.72
C ILE A 86 -3.97 -25.70 0.05
N ILE A 87 -4.97 -24.91 0.44
CA ILE A 87 -6.37 -25.08 -0.01
C ILE A 87 -6.68 -24.29 -1.29
N ALA A 88 -6.07 -23.12 -1.49
CA ALA A 88 -6.31 -22.24 -2.64
C ALA A 88 -5.81 -22.84 -3.96
#